data_AF-K1SAY3-F1
#
_entry.id   AF-K1SAY3-F1
#
_cell.length_a   1.000
_cell.length_b   1.000
_cell.length_c   1.000
_cell.angle_alpha   90.00
_cell.angle_beta   90.00
_cell.angle_gamma   90.00
#
_symmetry.space_group_name_H-M   'P 1'
#
loop_
_entity.id
_entity.type
_entity.pdbx_description
1 polymer ?
#
loop_
_entity_poly.entity_id
_entity_poly.type
_entity_poly.pdbx_seq_one_letter_code
_entity_poly.pdbx_strand_id
1 'polypeptide(L)'
;FFVMLQFWNLFNARVFGTSDSAFKGISKSYGMELIILAILGGQILIVQFGGAVFRTVPLDFMTWMTIVVSTSFVLWIGELVRLIRRLTQK
;
A
#
# COMPACT_ATOMS: atom_id res chain seq x y z
N PHE A 1 -8.16 -8.24 1.66
CA PHE A 1 -6.97 -8.20 2.56
C PHE A 1 -5.64 -8.25 1.82
N PHE A 2 -5.28 -9.39 1.19
CA PHE A 2 -3.93 -9.60 0.63
C PHE A 2 -3.44 -8.48 -0.29
N VAL A 3 -4.24 -8.06 -1.28
CA VAL A 3 -3.80 -7.03 -2.24
C VAL A 3 -3.51 -5.69 -1.57
N MET A 4 -4.34 -5.26 -0.61
CA MET A 4 -4.08 -4.02 0.14
C MET A 4 -2.85 -4.15 1.04
N LEU A 5 -2.59 -5.32 1.62
CA LEU A 5 -1.35 -5.56 2.35
C LEU A 5 -0.13 -5.43 1.43
N GLN A 6 -0.17 -6.02 0.22
CA GLN A 6 0.91 -5.90 -0.76
C GLN A 6 1.06 -4.47 -1.29
N PHE A 7 -0.05 -3.75 -1.45
CA PHE A 7 -0.05 -2.34 -1.82
C PHE A 7 0.77 -1.52 -0.82
N TRP A 8 0.56 -1.70 0.49
CA TRP A 8 1.39 -1.03 1.50
C TRP A 8 2.84 -1.51 1.49
N ASN A 9 3.05 -2.80 1.25
CA ASN A 9 4.40 -3.38 1.19
C ASN A 9 5.22 -2.85 0.01
N LEU A 10 4.59 -2.46 -1.10
CA LEU A 10 5.26 -1.81 -2.25
C LEU A 10 6.05 -0.57 -1.82
N PHE A 11 5.50 0.23 -0.90
CA PHE A 11 6.18 1.40 -0.36
C PHE A 11 7.41 1.02 0.46
N ASN A 12 7.31 -0.01 1.30
CA ASN A 12 8.45 -0.54 2.05
C ASN A 12 9.53 -1.12 1.13
N ALA A 13 9.14 -1.85 0.08
CA ALA A 13 10.04 -2.47 -0.88
C ALA A 13 10.84 -1.42 -1.67
N ARG A 14 10.24 -0.28 -2.00
CA ARG A 14 10.92 0.81 -2.71
C ARG A 14 12.13 1.37 -1.97
N VAL A 15 12.05 1.43 -0.64
CA VAL A 15 13.13 1.95 0.21
C VAL A 15 13.87 0.82 0.93
N PHE A 16 13.76 -0.41 0.43
CA PHE A 16 14.43 -1.55 1.03
C PHE A 16 15.95 -1.35 1.02
N GLY A 17 16.58 -1.63 2.17
CA GLY A 17 18.02 -1.41 2.35
C GLY A 17 18.45 0.03 2.65
N THR A 18 17.53 1.00 2.59
CA THR A 18 17.83 2.39 2.97
C THR A 18 17.18 2.77 4.30
N SER A 19 17.61 3.89 4.88
CA SER A 19 16.97 4.53 6.03
C SER A 19 16.03 5.67 5.61
N ASP A 20 15.78 5.84 4.30
CA ASP A 20 14.91 6.86 3.77
C ASP A 20 13.44 6.58 4.08
N SER A 21 12.64 7.64 4.20
CA SER A 21 11.20 7.47 4.41
C SER A 21 10.56 6.80 3.21
N ALA A 22 9.61 5.89 3.43
CA ALA A 22 8.84 5.24 2.38
C ALA A 22 8.10 6.25 1.46
N PHE A 23 7.83 7.46 1.98
CA PHE A 23 7.17 8.53 1.23
C PHE A 23 8.12 9.47 0.48
N LYS A 24 9.44 9.32 0.66
CA LYS A 24 10.42 10.21 0.06
C LYS A 24 10.35 10.11 -1.46
N GLY A 25 10.06 11.25 -2.10
CA GLY A 25 10.08 11.38 -3.56
C GLY A 25 9.13 10.46 -4.32
N ILE A 26 7.96 10.08 -3.76
CA ILE A 26 6.93 9.30 -4.49
C ILE A 26 6.58 9.98 -5.82
N SER A 27 6.33 11.29 -5.81
CA SER A 27 6.01 12.08 -7.00
C SER A 27 7.16 12.26 -8.00
N LYS A 28 8.36 11.75 -7.69
CA LYS A 28 9.50 11.73 -8.62
C LYS A 28 9.65 10.40 -9.35
N SER A 29 8.83 9.39 -9.00
CA SER A 29 8.86 8.06 -9.60
C SER A 29 7.56 7.78 -10.34
N TYR A 30 7.50 8.20 -11.61
CA TYR A 30 6.35 7.97 -12.49
C TYR A 30 5.94 6.49 -12.53
N GLY A 31 6.90 5.56 -12.52
CA GLY A 31 6.60 4.12 -12.50
C GLY A 31 5.87 3.68 -11.23
N MET A 32 6.28 4.16 -10.05
CA MET A 32 5.62 3.82 -8.80
C MET A 32 4.20 4.39 -8.75
N GLU A 33 4.04 5.64 -9.17
CA GLU A 33 2.73 6.31 -9.19
C GLU A 33 1.73 5.59 -10.10
N LEU A 34 2.16 5.21 -11.31
CA LEU A 34 1.33 4.41 -12.23
C LEU A 34 0.93 3.06 -11.63
N ILE A 35 1.85 2.35 -10.98
CA ILE A 35 1.55 1.05 -10.33
C ILE A 35 0.56 1.24 -9.17
N ILE A 36 0.75 2.26 -8.33
CA ILE A 36 -0.16 2.59 -7.23
C ILE A 36 -1.58 2.83 -7.75
N LEU A 37 -1.71 3.66 -8.79
CA LEU A 37 -3.01 3.99 -9.41
C LEU A 37 -3.64 2.76 -10.07
N ALA A 38 -2.83 1.95 -10.78
CA ALA A 38 -3.31 0.73 -11.41
C ALA A 38 -3.81 -0.29 -10.39
N ILE A 39 -3.12 -0.47 -9.25
CA ILE A 39 -3.56 -1.38 -8.19
C ILE A 39 -4.84 -0.89 -7.53
N LEU A 40 -4.92 0.39 -7.14
CA LEU A 40 -6.12 0.94 -6.48
C LEU A 40 -7.33 0.94 -7.42
N GLY A 41 -7.16 1.46 -8.64
CA GLY A 41 -8.23 1.49 -9.64
C GLY A 41 -8.66 0.07 -10.04
N GLY A 42 -7.69 -0.81 -10.32
CA GLY A 42 -7.94 -2.21 -10.62
C GLY A 42 -8.67 -2.93 -9.49
N GLN A 43 -8.32 -2.68 -8.22
CA GLN A 43 -9.03 -3.27 -7.09
C GLN A 43 -10.46 -2.82 -6.98
N ILE A 44 -10.73 -1.51 -7.11
CA ILE A 44 -12.10 -1.00 -7.07
C ILE A 44 -12.91 -1.62 -8.22
N LEU A 45 -12.35 -1.69 -9.42
CA LEU A 45 -13.03 -2.28 -10.59
C LEU A 45 -13.34 -3.77 -10.40
N ILE A 46 -12.36 -4.55 -9.96
CA ILE A 46 -12.51 -6.01 -9.77
C ILE A 46 -13.49 -6.32 -8.63
N VAL A 47 -13.42 -5.58 -7.52
CA VAL A 47 -14.27 -5.84 -6.36
C VAL A 47 -15.72 -5.38 -6.61
N GLN A 48 -15.92 -4.19 -7.15
CA GLN A 48 -17.27 -3.64 -7.34
C GLN A 48 -17.98 -4.18 -8.57
N PHE A 49 -17.25 -4.52 -9.64
CA PHE A 49 -17.85 -4.91 -10.93
C PHE A 49 -17.41 -6.29 -11.43
N GLY A 50 -16.43 -6.94 -10.79
CA GLY A 50 -15.91 -8.23 -11.24
C GLY A 50 -16.88 -9.40 -11.10
N GLY A 51 -17.86 -9.29 -10.17
CA GLY A 51 -19.01 -10.20 -10.04
C GLY A 51 -18.65 -11.67 -10.23
N ALA A 52 -19.33 -12.34 -11.17
CA ALA A 52 -19.14 -13.76 -11.43
C ALA A 52 -17.77 -14.13 -12.04
N VAL A 53 -17.13 -13.22 -12.78
CA VAL A 53 -15.83 -13.45 -13.45
C VAL A 53 -14.72 -13.65 -12.42
N PHE A 54 -14.72 -12.82 -11.37
CA PHE A 54 -13.74 -12.88 -10.29
C PHE A 54 -14.31 -13.48 -8.99
N ARG A 55 -15.58 -13.91 -9.02
CA ARG A 55 -16.33 -14.41 -7.86
C ARG A 55 -16.27 -13.42 -6.68
N THR A 56 -16.43 -12.14 -6.99
CA THR A 56 -16.42 -11.04 -6.03
C THR A 56 -17.83 -10.57 -5.72
N VAL A 57 -18.01 -10.04 -4.51
CA VAL A 57 -19.20 -9.31 -4.11
C VAL A 57 -18.81 -7.85 -3.84
N PRO A 58 -19.65 -6.88 -4.26
CA PRO A 58 -19.38 -5.48 -3.99
C PRO A 58 -19.22 -5.23 -2.48
N LEU A 59 -18.18 -4.50 -2.14
CA LEU A 59 -17.84 -4.15 -0.77
C LEU A 59 -18.43 -2.79 -0.42
N ASP A 60 -19.00 -2.69 0.78
CA ASP A 60 -19.47 -1.43 1.33
C ASP A 60 -18.29 -0.56 1.78
N PHE A 61 -18.54 0.74 1.93
CA PHE A 61 -17.51 1.72 2.27
C PHE A 61 -16.82 1.40 3.60
N MET A 62 -17.56 0.92 4.61
CA MET A 62 -16.98 0.62 5.92
C MET A 62 -16.02 -0.57 5.87
N THR A 63 -16.33 -1.61 5.09
CA THR A 63 -15.39 -2.72 4.92
C THR A 63 -14.16 -2.30 4.13
N TRP A 64 -14.30 -1.45 3.10
CA TRP A 64 -13.15 -0.85 2.40
C TRP A 64 -12.23 -0.12 3.37
N MET A 65 -12.77 0.79 4.19
CA MET A 65 -11.99 1.52 5.18
C MET A 65 -11.33 0.61 6.20
N THR A 66 -12.04 -0.41 6.68
CA THR A 66 -11.50 -1.40 7.62
C THR A 66 -10.30 -2.13 7.02
N ILE A 67 -10.38 -2.57 5.76
CA ILE A 67 -9.28 -3.25 5.07
C ILE A 67 -8.10 -2.28 4.89
N VAL A 68 -8.34 -1.06 4.42
CA VAL A 68 -7.29 -0.04 4.19
C VAL A 68 -6.55 0.27 5.49
N VAL A 69 -7.27 0.60 6.56
CA VAL A 69 -6.68 0.96 7.86
C VAL A 69 -5.94 -0.22 8.48
N SER A 70 -6.59 -1.39 8.57
CA SER A 70 -5.99 -2.58 9.20
C SER A 70 -4.74 -3.09 8.47
N THR A 71 -4.67 -2.94 7.15
CA THR A 71 -3.47 -3.36 6.40
C THR A 71 -2.37 -2.31 6.39
N SER A 72 -2.69 -1.03 6.63
CA SER A 72 -1.71 0.07 6.63
C SER A 72 -0.63 -0.05 7.70
N PHE A 73 -0.88 -0.81 8.78
CA PHE A 73 0.10 -1.06 9.83
C PHE A 73 1.43 -1.61 9.30
N VAL A 74 1.43 -2.39 8.20
CA VAL A 74 2.67 -2.90 7.58
C VAL A 74 3.58 -1.76 7.13
N LEU A 75 3.02 -0.66 6.60
CA LEU A 75 3.77 0.52 6.22
C LEU A 75 4.35 1.23 7.45
N TRP A 76 3.51 1.47 8.46
CA TRP A 76 3.88 2.22 9.65
C TRP A 76 4.95 1.51 10.49
N ILE A 77 4.86 0.18 10.62
CA ILE A 77 5.90 -0.62 11.30
C ILE A 77 7.23 -0.47 10.57
N GLY A 78 7.25 -0.58 9.24
CA GLY A 78 8.46 -0.39 8.44
C GLY A 78 9.05 1.02 8.61
N GLU A 79 8.20 2.03 8.62
CA GLU A 79 8.63 3.43 8.77
C GLU A 79 9.17 3.72 10.18
N LEU A 80 8.55 3.15 11.21
CA LEU A 80 9.03 3.25 12.59
C LEU A 80 10.41 2.63 12.75
N VAL A 81 10.65 1.44 12.19
CA VAL A 81 11.98 0.79 12.19
C VAL A 81 13.02 1.69 11.51
N ARG A 82 12.69 2.29 10.37
CA ARG A 82 13.60 3.23 9.67
C ARG A 82 13.80 4.53 10.45
N LEU A 83 12.78 5.03 11.14
CA LEU A 83 12.91 6.19 12.02
C LEU A 83 13.86 5.91 13.18
N ILE A 84 13.71 4.78 13.87
CA ILE A 84 14.63 4.38 14.96
C ILE A 84 16.06 4.27 14.44
N ARG A 85 16.29 3.62 13.30
CA ARG A 85 17.63 3.53 12.69
C ARG A 85 18.24 4.89 12.39
N ARG A 86 17.45 5.86 11.90
CA ARG A 86 17.90 7.24 11.66
C ARG A 86 18.29 7.98 12.94
N LEU A 87 17.64 7.66 14.07
CA LEU A 87 17.94 8.26 15.37
C LEU A 87 19.16 7.62 16.03
N THR A 88 19.38 6.32 15.87
CA THR A 88 20.51 5.58 16.48
C THR A 88 21.81 5.67 15.69
N GLN A 89 21.76 5.95 14.38
CA GLN A 89 22.94 6.12 13.51
C GLN A 89 23.35 7.59 13.34
N LYS A 90 22.77 8.50 14.13
CA LYS A 90 23.27 9.87 14.34
C LYS A 90 24.21 9.89 15.53
#